data_AF-A0A060H423-F1
#
_entry.id   AF-A0A060H423-F1
#
_cell.length_a   1.000
_cell.length_b   1.000
_cell.length_c   1.000
_cell.angle_alpha   90.00
_cell.angle_beta   90.00
_cell.angle_gamma   90.00
#
_symmetry.space_group_name_H-M   'P 1'
#
loop_
_entity.id
_entity.type
_entity.pdbx_description
1 polymer ?
#
loop_
_entity_poly.entity_id
_entity_poly.type
_entity_poly.pdbx_seq_one_letter_code
_entity_poly.pdbx_strand_id
1 'polypeptide(L)'
;MAGIGYSSYNDPRLQPPEDDYQEYFAERVDARVNEYLNNPDKLAEADEWAADIISTEHYKAMGSALADLYTFPSDQLIGSDILKHLYALAEVQGRVRLEQLHLLAEEDVKEEMRQEAECFNAMRGGVMQEDYA
;
A
#
# COMPACT_ATOMS: atom_id res chain seq x y z
N MET A 1 38.46 4.58 -37.04
CA MET A 1 37.56 5.06 -35.98
C MET A 1 36.87 3.83 -35.41
N ALA A 2 37.24 3.45 -34.18
CA ALA A 2 36.74 2.23 -33.55
C ALA A 2 35.39 2.53 -32.91
N GLY A 3 34.34 1.83 -33.35
CA GLY A 3 33.01 1.87 -32.74
C GLY A 3 33.06 1.26 -31.35
N ILE A 4 32.64 2.03 -30.36
CA ILE A 4 32.52 1.58 -28.98
C ILE A 4 31.20 0.80 -28.91
N GLY A 5 31.32 -0.53 -28.90
CA GLY A 5 30.18 -1.43 -28.75
C GLY A 5 29.61 -1.32 -27.34
N TYR A 6 28.43 -0.72 -27.22
CA TYR A 6 27.60 -0.82 -26.01
C TYR A 6 26.96 -2.21 -25.95
N SER A 7 27.74 -3.22 -25.63
CA SER A 7 27.24 -4.52 -25.16
C SER A 7 27.56 -4.64 -23.68
N SER A 8 26.71 -4.04 -22.83
CA SER A 8 26.90 -4.08 -21.37
C SER A 8 25.61 -4.30 -20.59
N TYR A 9 24.48 -4.56 -21.24
CA TYR A 9 23.19 -4.73 -20.54
C TYR A 9 22.84 -6.18 -20.21
N ASN A 10 23.80 -7.11 -20.40
CA ASN A 10 23.69 -8.51 -19.98
C ASN A 10 24.78 -8.89 -18.96
N ASP A 11 25.53 -7.94 -18.39
CA ASP A 11 26.47 -8.25 -17.29
C ASP A 11 25.67 -8.34 -15.97
N PRO A 12 25.60 -9.52 -15.33
CA PRO A 12 24.90 -9.70 -14.06
C PRO A 12 25.45 -8.81 -12.93
N ARG A 13 26.65 -8.24 -13.10
CA ARG A 13 27.27 -7.32 -12.13
C ARG A 13 26.74 -5.89 -12.18
N LEU A 14 25.96 -5.54 -13.20
CA LEU A 14 25.35 -4.22 -13.38
C LEU A 14 23.84 -4.23 -13.08
N GLN A 15 23.29 -5.38 -12.70
CA GLN A 15 21.96 -5.44 -12.09
C GLN A 15 22.09 -4.89 -10.67
N PRO A 16 21.19 -4.00 -10.22
CA PRO A 16 21.17 -3.59 -8.82
C PRO A 16 21.04 -4.87 -7.96
N PRO A 17 21.77 -4.96 -6.84
CA PRO A 17 21.60 -6.03 -5.85
C PRO A 17 20.11 -6.25 -5.56
N GLU A 18 19.68 -7.50 -5.39
CA GLU A 18 18.28 -7.81 -5.04
C GLU A 18 17.82 -7.09 -3.76
N ASP A 19 18.75 -6.82 -2.84
CA ASP A 19 18.52 -6.03 -1.63
C ASP A 19 18.10 -4.58 -1.95
N ASP A 20 18.72 -3.93 -2.96
CA ASP A 20 18.36 -2.57 -3.39
C ASP A 20 16.95 -2.56 -4.02
N TYR A 21 16.55 -3.64 -4.70
CA TYR A 21 15.23 -3.73 -5.33
C TYR A 21 14.11 -3.94 -4.29
N GLN A 22 14.33 -4.79 -3.29
CA GLN A 22 13.37 -5.00 -2.21
C GLN A 22 13.20 -3.74 -1.36
N GLU A 23 14.30 -3.06 -1.02
CA GLU A 23 14.27 -1.78 -0.30
C GLU A 23 13.55 -0.71 -1.12
N TYR A 24 13.87 -0.57 -2.40
CA TYR A 24 13.19 0.36 -3.30
C TYR A 24 11.68 0.07 -3.46
N PHE A 25 11.29 -1.20 -3.54
CA PHE A 25 9.88 -1.60 -3.58
C PHE A 25 9.16 -1.21 -2.28
N ALA A 26 9.76 -1.52 -1.13
CA ALA A 26 9.21 -1.17 0.18
C ALA A 26 9.04 0.35 0.34
N GLU A 27 10.03 1.15 -0.05
CA GLU A 27 9.95 2.61 -0.02
C GLU A 27 8.82 3.16 -0.89
N ARG A 28 8.61 2.62 -2.11
CA ARG A 28 7.50 3.02 -2.98
C ARG A 28 6.15 2.65 -2.37
N VAL A 29 6.03 1.47 -1.77
CA VAL A 29 4.81 1.04 -1.08
C VAL A 29 4.51 1.95 0.11
N ASP A 30 5.49 2.24 0.95
CA ASP A 30 5.32 3.13 2.11
C ASP A 30 4.94 4.56 1.69
N ALA A 31 5.56 5.07 0.62
CA ALA A 31 5.17 6.36 0.05
C ALA A 31 3.71 6.34 -0.42
N ARG A 32 3.30 5.28 -1.13
CA ARG A 32 1.95 5.12 -1.65
C ARG A 32 0.90 4.99 -0.53
N VAL A 33 1.21 4.26 0.54
CA VAL A 33 0.34 4.15 1.71
C VAL A 33 0.13 5.53 2.36
N ASN A 34 1.18 6.33 2.49
CA ASN A 34 1.07 7.70 3.03
C ASN A 34 0.18 8.60 2.14
N GLU A 35 0.22 8.44 0.82
CA GLU A 35 -0.70 9.10 -0.11
C GLU A 35 -2.15 8.64 0.15
N TYR A 36 -2.36 7.34 0.34
CA TYR A 36 -3.70 6.77 0.54
C TYR A 36 -4.35 7.17 1.86
N LEU A 37 -3.58 7.38 2.92
CA LEU A 37 -4.10 7.85 4.21
C LEU A 37 -4.85 9.19 4.13
N ASN A 38 -4.60 9.98 3.09
CA ASN A 38 -5.27 11.26 2.84
C ASN A 38 -6.26 11.20 1.66
N ASN A 39 -6.47 10.03 1.06
CA ASN A 39 -7.36 9.83 -0.08
C ASN A 39 -8.64 9.09 0.36
N PRO A 40 -9.81 9.77 0.38
CA PRO A 40 -11.05 9.15 0.85
C PRO A 40 -11.51 7.95 0.02
N ASP A 41 -11.24 7.96 -1.29
CA ASP A 41 -11.65 6.86 -2.17
C ASP A 41 -10.82 5.60 -1.87
N LYS A 42 -9.52 5.77 -1.62
CA LYS A 42 -8.63 4.66 -1.24
C LYS A 42 -8.91 4.14 0.17
N LEU A 43 -9.31 5.02 1.09
CA LEU A 43 -9.78 4.60 2.41
C LEU A 43 -11.07 3.76 2.30
N ALA A 44 -12.00 4.15 1.43
CA ALA A 44 -13.23 3.40 1.20
C ALA A 44 -12.96 2.04 0.54
N GLU A 45 -12.06 1.97 -0.44
CA GLU A 45 -11.62 0.73 -1.07
C GLU A 45 -10.98 -0.22 -0.04
N ALA A 46 -10.09 0.29 0.82
CA ALA A 46 -9.50 -0.50 1.90
C ALA A 46 -10.53 -1.00 2.93
N ASP A 47 -11.54 -0.19 3.25
CA ASP A 47 -12.63 -0.59 4.13
C ASP A 47 -13.52 -1.68 3.52
N GLU A 48 -13.74 -1.64 2.20
CA GLU A 48 -14.47 -2.69 1.48
C GLU A 48 -13.72 -4.02 1.55
N TRP A 49 -12.39 -3.99 1.36
CA TRP A 49 -11.53 -5.17 1.49
C TRP A 49 -11.48 -5.70 2.92
N ALA A 50 -11.61 -4.83 3.92
CA ALA A 50 -11.63 -5.18 5.33
C ALA A 50 -12.95 -5.84 5.79
N ALA A 51 -14.05 -5.69 5.04
CA ALA A 51 -15.40 -6.05 5.47
C ALA A 51 -15.56 -7.53 5.86
N ASP A 52 -14.85 -8.42 5.17
CA ASP A 52 -14.90 -9.87 5.43
C ASP A 52 -13.86 -10.34 6.45
N ILE A 53 -12.94 -9.47 6.88
CA ILE A 53 -11.87 -9.80 7.84
C ILE A 53 -12.35 -9.57 9.28
N ILE A 54 -13.14 -8.51 9.50
CA ILE A 54 -13.58 -8.11 10.83
C ILE A 54 -14.77 -8.96 11.26
N SER A 55 -14.70 -9.52 12.47
CA SER A 55 -15.75 -10.43 12.95
C SER A 55 -17.07 -9.71 13.21
N THR A 56 -18.17 -10.45 13.08
CA THR A 56 -19.50 -9.94 13.43
C THR A 56 -19.57 -9.49 14.90
N GLU A 57 -18.86 -10.19 15.79
CA GLU A 57 -18.75 -9.85 17.21
C GLU A 57 -18.08 -8.49 17.43
N HIS A 58 -17.07 -8.15 16.62
CA HIS A 58 -16.41 -6.84 16.70
C HIS A 58 -17.36 -5.71 16.33
N TYR A 59 -18.13 -5.87 15.24
CA TYR A 59 -19.14 -4.88 14.85
C TYR A 59 -20.24 -4.72 15.91
N LYS A 60 -20.67 -5.81 16.56
CA LYS A 60 -21.60 -5.74 17.69
C LYS A 60 -20.99 -4.96 18.86
N ALA A 61 -19.72 -5.22 19.20
CA ALA A 61 -19.03 -4.51 20.27
C ALA A 61 -18.90 -3.00 19.99
N MET A 62 -18.57 -2.60 18.75
CA MET A 62 -18.59 -1.19 18.33
C MET A 62 -19.98 -0.56 18.48
N GLY A 63 -21.02 -1.26 18.01
CA GLY A 63 -22.40 -0.79 18.15
C GLY A 63 -22.81 -0.54 19.61
N SER A 64 -22.46 -1.48 20.50
CA SER A 64 -22.70 -1.33 21.95
C SER A 64 -21.90 -0.18 22.56
N ALA A 65 -20.60 -0.08 22.25
CA ALA A 65 -19.74 0.98 22.79
C ALA A 65 -20.22 2.38 22.38
N LEU A 66 -20.73 2.54 21.16
CA LEU A 66 -21.33 3.79 20.67
C LEU A 66 -22.66 4.11 21.38
N ALA A 67 -23.49 3.10 21.65
CA ALA A 67 -24.72 3.29 22.42
C ALA A 67 -24.43 3.71 23.86
N ASP A 68 -23.44 3.09 24.50
CA ASP A 68 -22.99 3.47 25.85
C ASP A 68 -22.46 4.91 25.86
N LEU A 69 -21.67 5.29 24.85
CA LEU A 69 -21.08 6.62 24.70
C LEU A 69 -22.14 7.72 24.63
N TYR A 70 -23.23 7.47 23.90
CA TYR A 70 -24.34 8.42 23.77
C TYR A 70 -24.94 8.83 25.13
N THR A 71 -24.94 7.92 26.11
CA THR A 71 -25.48 8.18 27.45
C THR A 71 -24.44 8.65 28.46
N PHE A 72 -23.16 8.65 28.08
CA PHE A 72 -22.07 8.95 29.00
C PHE A 72 -21.84 10.48 29.13
N PRO A 73 -21.67 11.02 30.35
CA PRO A 73 -21.38 12.44 30.55
C PRO A 73 -20.04 12.84 29.92
N SER A 74 -20.06 13.78 28.97
CA SER A 74 -18.87 14.14 28.18
C SER A 74 -17.75 14.78 29.02
N ASP A 75 -18.11 15.46 30.10
CA ASP A 75 -17.18 16.06 31.07
C ASP A 75 -16.37 15.01 31.86
N GLN A 76 -16.83 13.75 31.88
CA GLN A 76 -16.18 12.64 32.57
C GLN A 76 -15.46 11.68 31.60
N LEU A 77 -15.47 11.98 30.29
CA LEU A 77 -14.99 11.06 29.27
C LEU A 77 -13.49 10.77 29.39
N ILE A 78 -12.70 11.79 29.72
CA ILE A 78 -11.25 11.66 29.85
C ILE A 78 -10.90 10.78 31.06
N GLY A 79 -10.16 9.70 30.81
CA GLY A 79 -9.76 8.73 31.84
C GLY A 79 -10.80 7.64 32.13
N SER A 80 -11.98 7.71 31.52
CA SER A 80 -13.03 6.70 31.66
C SER A 80 -12.68 5.37 30.99
N ASP A 81 -13.29 4.29 31.48
CA ASP A 81 -13.12 2.97 30.87
C ASP A 81 -13.83 2.85 29.51
N ILE A 82 -14.89 3.62 29.29
CA ILE A 82 -15.57 3.67 27.98
C ILE A 82 -14.65 4.25 26.90
N LEU A 83 -13.88 5.30 27.21
CA LEU A 83 -12.91 5.86 26.27
C LEU A 83 -11.81 4.84 25.95
N LYS A 84 -11.29 4.13 26.98
CA LYS A 84 -10.30 3.06 26.77
C LYS A 84 -10.86 1.95 25.88
N HIS A 85 -12.12 1.55 26.09
CA HIS A 85 -12.77 0.52 25.30
C HIS A 85 -12.95 0.95 23.85
N LEU A 86 -13.36 2.20 23.59
CA LEU A 86 -13.47 2.75 22.25
C LEU A 86 -12.14 2.77 21.51
N TYR A 87 -11.05 3.16 22.17
CA TYR A 87 -9.71 3.10 21.57
C TYR A 87 -9.26 1.66 21.26
N ALA A 88 -9.55 0.71 22.14
CA ALA A 88 -9.23 -0.70 21.89
C ALA A 88 -9.99 -1.25 20.68
N LEU A 89 -11.25 -0.88 20.49
CA LEU A 89 -12.02 -1.26 19.30
C LEU A 89 -11.49 -0.55 18.04
N ALA A 90 -11.23 0.75 18.13
CA ALA A 90 -10.69 1.53 17.02
C ALA A 90 -9.30 1.04 16.57
N GLU A 91 -8.47 0.53 17.49
CA GLU A 91 -7.17 -0.03 17.17
C GLU A 91 -7.28 -1.26 16.26
N VAL A 92 -8.23 -2.16 16.51
CA VAL A 92 -8.48 -3.33 15.66
C VAL A 92 -8.90 -2.87 14.26
N GLN A 93 -9.88 -1.98 14.18
CA GLN A 93 -10.36 -1.43 12.91
C GLN A 93 -9.23 -0.74 12.13
N GLY A 94 -8.44 0.09 12.82
CA GLY A 94 -7.35 0.86 12.22
C GLY A 94 -6.21 -0.02 11.70
N ARG A 95 -5.85 -1.09 12.43
CA ARG A 95 -4.84 -2.06 11.98
C ARG A 95 -5.29 -2.79 10.72
N VAL A 96 -6.51 -3.30 10.68
CA VAL A 96 -7.03 -4.01 9.51
C VAL A 96 -7.06 -3.07 8.29
N ARG A 97 -7.55 -1.84 8.46
CA ARG A 97 -7.53 -0.85 7.37
C ARG A 97 -6.11 -0.58 6.87
N LEU A 98 -5.15 -0.39 7.78
CA LEU A 98 -3.77 -0.13 7.39
C LEU A 98 -3.16 -1.31 6.63
N GLU A 99 -3.43 -2.54 7.06
CA GLU A 99 -3.02 -3.74 6.33
C GLU A 99 -3.62 -3.78 4.92
N GLN A 100 -4.91 -3.45 4.76
CA GLN A 100 -5.53 -3.40 3.42
C GLN A 100 -4.96 -2.29 2.54
N LEU A 101 -4.64 -1.13 3.12
CA LEU A 101 -3.96 -0.05 2.40
C LEU A 101 -2.58 -0.47 1.90
N HIS A 102 -1.83 -1.23 2.70
CA HIS A 102 -0.55 -1.81 2.26
C HIS A 102 -0.73 -2.79 1.10
N LEU A 103 -1.73 -3.68 1.15
CA LEU A 103 -2.00 -4.64 0.07
C LEU A 103 -2.37 -3.93 -1.24
N LEU A 104 -3.25 -2.92 -1.17
CA LEU A 104 -3.61 -2.08 -2.32
C LEU A 104 -2.37 -1.37 -2.89
N ALA A 105 -1.57 -0.76 -2.03
CA ALA A 105 -0.35 -0.06 -2.45
C ALA A 105 0.66 -1.03 -3.09
N GLU A 106 0.81 -2.24 -2.57
CA GLU A 106 1.66 -3.27 -3.16
C GLU A 106 1.18 -3.68 -4.56
N GLU A 107 -0.13 -3.88 -4.76
CA GLU A 107 -0.67 -4.25 -6.07
C GLU A 107 -0.45 -3.13 -7.09
N ASP A 108 -0.74 -1.89 -6.71
CA ASP A 108 -0.57 -0.72 -7.58
C ASP A 108 0.92 -0.49 -7.94
N VAL A 109 1.84 -0.61 -6.97
CA VAL A 109 3.28 -0.48 -7.23
C VAL A 109 3.80 -1.62 -8.12
N LYS A 110 3.36 -2.87 -7.89
CA LYS A 110 3.73 -4.00 -8.76
C LYS A 110 3.26 -3.78 -10.20
N GLU A 111 2.05 -3.27 -10.38
CA GLU A 111 1.49 -2.93 -11.69
C GLU A 111 2.29 -1.83 -12.39
N GLU A 112 2.61 -0.75 -11.68
CA GLU A 112 3.43 0.36 -12.19
C GLU A 112 4.82 -0.12 -12.63
N MET A 113 5.50 -0.88 -11.78
CA MET A 113 6.84 -1.40 -12.10
C MET A 113 6.80 -2.35 -13.30
N ARG A 114 5.75 -3.15 -13.45
CA ARG A 114 5.55 -4.00 -14.63
C ARG A 114 5.39 -3.16 -15.90
N GLN A 115 4.55 -2.12 -15.85
CA GLN A 115 4.34 -1.21 -16.98
C GLN A 115 5.61 -0.43 -17.35
N GLU A 116 6.38 0.05 -16.36
CA GLU A 116 7.67 0.70 -16.56
C GLU A 116 8.65 -0.24 -17.30
N ALA A 117 8.74 -1.50 -16.89
CA ALA A 117 9.58 -2.51 -17.53
C ALA A 117 9.13 -2.84 -18.95
N GLU A 118 7.82 -2.97 -19.19
CA GLU A 118 7.23 -3.20 -20.52
C GLU A 118 7.53 -2.03 -21.48
N CYS A 119 7.33 -0.79 -21.02
CA CYS A 119 7.67 0.42 -21.78
C CYS A 119 9.16 0.49 -22.14
N PHE A 120 10.04 0.16 -21.19
CA PHE A 120 11.48 0.11 -21.43
C PHE A 120 11.85 -0.95 -22.49
N ASN A 121 11.26 -2.14 -22.39
CA ASN A 121 11.48 -3.21 -23.36
C ASN A 121 10.96 -2.86 -24.77
N ALA A 122 9.82 -2.18 -24.86
CA ALA A 122 9.27 -1.70 -26.13
C ALA A 122 10.19 -0.65 -26.80
N MET A 123 10.72 0.30 -26.03
CA MET A 123 11.69 1.28 -26.53
C MET A 123 12.99 0.61 -27.01
N ARG A 124 13.46 -0.43 -26.33
CA ARG A 124 14.64 -1.20 -26.75
C ARG A 124 14.40 -2.05 -28.00
N GLY A 125 13.21 -2.62 -28.14
CA GLY A 125 12.79 -3.41 -29.31
C GLY A 125 12.67 -2.58 -30.59
N GLY A 126 12.26 -1.31 -30.47
CA GLY A 126 12.20 -0.37 -31.61
C GLY A 126 13.59 0.03 -32.15
N VAL A 127 14.61 0.12 -31.30
CA VAL A 127 15.98 0.51 -31.70
C VAL A 127 16.69 -0.57 -32.52
N MET A 128 16.29 -1.84 -32.43
CA MET A 128 16.91 -2.94 -33.19
C MET A 128 16.26 -3.19 -34.56
N GLN A 129 15.18 -2.48 -34.91
CA GLN A 129 14.40 -2.75 -36.13
C GLN A 129 14.75 -1.84 -37.32
N GLU A 130 15.63 -0.84 -37.16
CA GLU A 130 15.99 0.11 -38.22
C GLU A 130 17.26 -0.23 -39.03
N ASP A 131 18.00 -1.30 -38.70
CA ASP A 131 19.30 -1.62 -39.34
C ASP A 131 19.29 -2.82 -40.31
N TYR A 132 18.11 -3.27 -40.78
CA TYR A 132 18.02 -4.26 -41.87
C TYR A 132 17.08 -3.78 -42.99
N ALA A 133 17.58 -2.90 -43.85
CA ALA A 133 17.01 -2.58 -45.16
C ALA A 133 18.07 -2.72 -46.26
#